data_AF-A0A1M6CWC1-F1
#
_entry.id   AF-A0A1M6CWC1-F1
#
_cell.length_a   1.000
_cell.length_b   1.000
_cell.length_c   1.000
_cell.angle_alpha   90.00
_cell.angle_beta   90.00
_cell.angle_gamma   90.00
#
_symmetry.space_group_name_H-M   'P 1'
#
loop_
_entity.id
_entity.type
_entity.pdbx_description
1 polymer ?
#
loop_
_entity_poly.entity_id
_entity_poly.type
_entity_poly.pdbx_seq_one_letter_code
_entity_poly.pdbx_strand_id
1 'polypeptide(L)'
;MRLVVVTILSGLPFLSACGGGGGAGSAPPSDTALFDARVADLRAFETGIGARLPTTMANLPESGAATYTGTALLGLDRDGTQPAYLGRAAVTADFAAGVLSGRVDDYVYAADSDDDGAIGPVRPVEGALTLTGGNFAPGPAGPGGARPAGFDANVAGTLTGGAQAVVVDQDLIGSFLGNPGPVGIAAAGAGTAVVNGVEEQSVFALGLRR
;
A
#
# COMPACT_ATOMS: atom_id res chain seq x y z
N MET A 1 -1.54 -7.33 -33.50
CA MET A 1 -1.19 -6.85 -34.85
C MET A 1 -0.53 -5.48 -34.69
N ARG A 2 0.68 -5.33 -35.24
CA ARG A 2 1.49 -4.10 -35.42
C ARG A 2 1.99 -3.35 -34.18
N LEU A 3 3.22 -3.72 -33.84
CA LEU A 3 4.28 -2.85 -33.32
C LEU A 3 4.41 -1.59 -34.19
N VAL A 4 4.39 -0.41 -33.55
CA VAL A 4 4.83 0.85 -34.16
C VAL A 4 5.91 1.44 -33.27
N VAL A 5 7.16 1.31 -33.73
CA VAL A 5 8.32 2.03 -33.25
C VAL A 5 8.37 3.36 -34.01
N VAL A 6 8.30 4.48 -33.31
CA VAL A 6 8.67 5.80 -33.85
C VAL A 6 9.71 6.41 -32.93
N THR A 7 10.94 6.44 -33.44
CA THR A 7 12.08 7.16 -32.88
C THR A 7 12.17 8.53 -33.56
N ILE A 8 12.06 9.62 -32.79
CA ILE A 8 12.48 10.98 -33.16
C ILE A 8 13.02 11.61 -31.86
N LEU A 9 14.33 11.60 -31.61
CA LEU A 9 15.35 12.58 -32.06
C LEU A 9 15.10 14.02 -31.53
N SER A 10 15.88 14.35 -30.48
CA SER A 10 16.58 15.62 -30.26
C SER A 10 15.80 16.95 -30.20
N GLY A 11 15.84 17.57 -29.00
CA GLY A 11 15.52 18.99 -28.84
C GLY A 11 15.49 19.46 -27.39
N LEU A 12 16.66 19.57 -26.74
CA LEU A 12 16.82 20.34 -25.50
C LEU A 12 16.80 21.84 -25.82
N PRO A 13 15.90 22.60 -25.18
CA PRO A 13 16.27 23.93 -24.72
C PRO A 13 16.29 23.94 -23.19
N PHE A 14 17.48 24.18 -22.64
CA PHE A 14 17.64 24.73 -21.30
C PHE A 14 16.95 26.10 -21.26
N LEU A 15 15.78 26.17 -20.64
CA LEU A 15 15.22 27.42 -20.16
C LEU A 15 15.46 27.48 -18.65
N SER A 16 16.56 28.15 -18.27
CA SER A 16 16.77 28.63 -16.91
C SER A 16 15.77 29.76 -16.64
N ALA A 17 14.56 29.40 -16.22
CA ALA A 17 13.62 30.34 -15.61
C ALA A 17 13.86 30.33 -14.09
N CYS A 18 14.89 31.06 -13.65
CA CYS A 18 14.97 31.53 -12.27
C CYS A 18 14.08 32.78 -12.16
N GLY A 19 12.77 32.55 -12.14
CA GLY A 19 11.77 33.56 -11.83
C GLY A 19 11.37 33.40 -10.37
N GLY A 20 11.76 34.35 -9.52
CA GLY A 20 11.24 34.49 -8.17
C GLY A 20 9.74 34.78 -8.23
N GLY A 21 8.93 33.74 -8.11
CA GLY A 21 7.48 33.82 -8.00
C GLY A 21 7.08 33.63 -6.54
N GLY A 22 6.51 34.67 -5.93
CA GLY A 22 5.91 34.58 -4.60
C GLY A 22 4.95 33.40 -4.54
N GLY A 23 5.17 32.51 -3.57
CA GLY A 23 4.40 31.29 -3.39
C GLY A 23 2.95 31.61 -3.08
N ALA A 24 2.13 31.75 -4.11
CA ALA A 24 0.71 31.47 -4.02
C ALA A 24 0.65 30.00 -3.57
N GLY A 25 0.29 29.77 -2.31
CA GLY A 25 0.16 28.42 -1.77
C GLY A 25 -0.70 27.62 -2.73
N SER A 26 -0.11 26.60 -3.36
CA SER A 26 -0.83 25.69 -4.24
C SER A 26 -2.07 25.24 -3.49
N ALA A 27 -3.24 25.41 -4.10
CA ALA A 27 -4.46 24.86 -3.53
C ALA A 27 -4.22 23.37 -3.21
N PRO A 28 -4.75 22.86 -2.08
CA PRO A 28 -4.61 21.45 -1.77
C PRO A 28 -5.13 20.62 -2.94
N PRO A 29 -4.53 19.44 -3.20
CA PRO A 29 -5.01 18.55 -4.25
C PRO A 29 -6.49 18.21 -4.00
N SER A 30 -7.25 18.02 -5.07
CA SER A 30 -8.60 17.48 -4.95
C SER A 30 -8.57 16.05 -4.42
N ASP A 31 -9.66 15.59 -3.81
CA ASP A 31 -9.76 14.21 -3.30
C ASP A 31 -9.49 13.18 -4.41
N THR A 32 -9.99 13.41 -5.63
CA THR A 32 -9.69 12.58 -6.80
C THR A 32 -8.19 12.56 -7.10
N ALA A 33 -7.53 13.72 -7.16
CA ALA A 33 -6.09 13.77 -7.40
C ALA A 33 -5.29 13.07 -6.29
N LEU A 34 -5.76 13.13 -5.04
CA LEU A 34 -5.17 12.41 -3.92
C LEU A 34 -5.36 10.89 -4.05
N PHE A 35 -6.54 10.44 -4.48
CA PHE A 35 -6.82 9.02 -4.75
C PHE A 35 -5.94 8.49 -5.87
N ASP A 36 -5.91 9.18 -7.02
CA ASP A 36 -5.12 8.77 -8.18
C ASP A 36 -3.61 8.75 -7.85
N ALA A 37 -3.13 9.71 -7.06
CA ALA A 37 -1.75 9.70 -6.58
C ALA A 37 -1.44 8.46 -5.71
N ARG A 38 -2.39 7.99 -4.89
CA ARG A 38 -2.21 6.79 -4.07
C ARG A 38 -2.25 5.50 -4.89
N VAL A 39 -3.11 5.45 -5.93
CA VAL A 39 -3.09 4.36 -6.92
C VAL A 39 -1.74 4.31 -7.63
N ALA A 40 -1.23 5.47 -8.06
CA ALA A 40 0.09 5.56 -8.69
C ALA A 40 1.22 5.13 -7.74
N ASP A 41 1.17 5.51 -6.46
CA ASP A 41 2.13 5.07 -5.43
C ASP A 41 2.12 3.54 -5.28
N LEU A 42 0.94 2.91 -5.22
CA LEU A 42 0.78 1.46 -5.11
C LEU A 42 1.31 0.74 -6.35
N ARG A 43 0.95 1.19 -7.56
CA ARG A 43 1.47 0.67 -8.83
C ARG A 43 2.99 0.78 -8.93
N ALA A 44 3.54 1.92 -8.51
CA ALA A 44 4.99 2.13 -8.47
C ALA A 44 5.66 1.18 -7.48
N PHE A 45 5.01 0.87 -6.36
CA PHE A 45 5.46 -0.16 -5.44
C PHE A 45 5.44 -1.54 -6.11
N GLU A 46 4.32 -1.99 -6.66
CA GLU A 46 4.15 -3.29 -7.33
C GLU A 46 5.17 -3.52 -8.45
N THR A 47 5.34 -2.53 -9.33
CA THR A 47 6.34 -2.57 -10.41
C THR A 47 7.75 -2.76 -9.84
N GLY A 48 8.03 -2.15 -8.68
CA GLY A 48 9.29 -2.28 -7.97
C GLY A 48 9.46 -3.62 -7.24
N ILE A 49 8.38 -4.28 -6.78
CA ILE A 49 8.44 -5.57 -6.09
C ILE A 49 9.00 -6.64 -7.03
N GLY A 50 8.54 -6.69 -8.29
CA GLY A 50 8.95 -7.73 -9.24
C GLY A 50 10.45 -7.80 -9.48
N ALA A 51 11.17 -6.70 -9.23
CA ALA A 51 12.62 -6.62 -9.33
C ALA A 51 13.36 -6.90 -8.00
N ARG A 52 12.65 -6.99 -6.86
CA ARG A 52 13.24 -7.16 -5.53
C ARG A 52 13.20 -8.62 -5.10
N LEU A 53 14.35 -9.13 -4.70
CA LEU A 53 14.45 -10.43 -4.06
C LEU A 53 13.85 -10.36 -2.65
N PRO A 54 13.08 -11.36 -2.20
CA PRO A 54 12.68 -11.48 -0.81
C PRO A 54 13.91 -11.49 0.11
N THR A 55 13.81 -10.80 1.25
CA THR A 55 14.80 -10.91 2.33
C THR A 55 14.73 -12.33 2.88
N THR A 56 15.87 -12.97 3.15
CA THR A 56 15.89 -14.28 3.81
C THR A 56 15.90 -14.10 5.33
N MET A 57 15.47 -15.11 6.09
CA MET A 57 15.55 -15.05 7.56
C MET A 57 16.97 -14.79 8.08
N ALA A 58 17.99 -15.33 7.41
CA ALA A 58 19.40 -15.12 7.78
C ALA A 58 19.90 -13.69 7.50
N ASN A 59 19.17 -12.94 6.67
CA ASN A 59 19.51 -11.59 6.24
C ASN A 59 18.62 -10.53 6.90
N LEU A 60 17.69 -10.94 7.77
CA LEU A 60 17.02 -9.99 8.66
C LEU A 60 18.04 -9.46 9.69
N PRO A 61 17.97 -8.17 10.06
CA PRO A 61 18.67 -7.68 11.23
C PRO A 61 18.28 -8.49 12.46
N GLU A 62 19.23 -8.74 13.37
CA GLU A 62 18.97 -9.42 14.64
C GLU A 62 18.51 -8.45 15.75
N SER A 63 18.61 -7.14 15.50
CA SER A 63 18.26 -6.11 16.48
C SER A 63 17.91 -4.78 15.83
N GLY A 64 17.42 -3.84 16.65
CA GLY A 64 17.00 -2.51 16.23
C GLY A 64 15.58 -2.52 15.65
N ALA A 65 15.17 -1.37 15.13
CA ALA A 65 13.86 -1.20 14.50
C ALA A 65 13.97 -0.40 13.20
N ALA A 66 13.03 -0.64 12.29
CA ALA A 66 12.87 0.15 11.08
C ALA A 66 11.40 0.47 10.84
N THR A 67 11.12 1.70 10.45
CA THR A 67 9.79 2.14 10.01
C THR A 67 9.71 2.11 8.50
N TYR A 68 8.59 1.59 7.99
CA TYR A 68 8.26 1.50 6.59
C TYR A 68 6.98 2.28 6.36
N THR A 69 6.94 3.09 5.31
CA THR A 69 5.79 3.91 4.95
C THR A 69 5.34 3.63 3.53
N GLY A 70 4.07 3.83 3.26
CA GLY A 70 3.53 3.63 1.92
C GLY A 70 2.02 3.74 1.87
N THR A 71 1.43 3.05 0.90
CA THR A 71 -0.01 3.05 0.67
C THR A 71 -0.57 1.67 1.02
N ALA A 72 -1.75 1.67 1.63
CA ALA A 72 -2.57 0.49 1.82
C ALA A 72 -3.89 0.65 1.06
N LEU A 73 -4.38 -0.46 0.55
CA LEU A 73 -5.63 -0.62 -0.18
C LEU A 73 -6.53 -1.57 0.59
N LEU A 74 -7.78 -1.17 0.79
CA LEU A 74 -8.89 -2.04 1.12
C LEU A 74 -9.87 -1.99 -0.05
N GLY A 75 -9.92 -3.05 -0.85
CA GLY A 75 -10.90 -3.23 -1.92
C GLY A 75 -12.11 -4.01 -1.41
N LEU A 76 -13.30 -3.63 -1.86
CA LEU A 76 -14.55 -4.37 -1.66
C LEU A 76 -15.07 -4.86 -3.01
N ASP A 77 -15.75 -6.00 -3.03
CA ASP A 77 -16.55 -6.43 -4.17
C ASP A 77 -18.03 -6.27 -3.82
N ARG A 78 -18.73 -5.34 -4.49
CA ARG A 78 -20.13 -5.04 -4.22
C ARG A 78 -20.91 -4.80 -5.49
N ASP A 79 -21.89 -5.66 -5.76
CA ASP A 79 -22.89 -5.46 -6.82
C ASP A 79 -22.31 -5.11 -8.20
N GLY A 80 -21.13 -5.64 -8.52
CA GLY A 80 -20.44 -5.37 -9.79
C GLY A 80 -19.67 -4.05 -9.85
N THR A 81 -19.56 -3.33 -8.72
CA THR A 81 -18.64 -2.20 -8.52
C THR A 81 -17.43 -2.65 -7.68
N GLN A 82 -16.33 -1.92 -7.77
CA GLN A 82 -15.13 -2.15 -6.96
C GLN A 82 -14.83 -0.93 -6.09
N PRO A 83 -15.58 -0.72 -4.98
CA PRO A 83 -15.27 0.35 -4.06
C PRO A 83 -13.90 0.13 -3.40
N ALA A 84 -13.11 1.18 -3.30
CA ALA A 84 -11.76 1.11 -2.76
C ALA A 84 -11.50 2.19 -1.73
N TYR A 85 -10.84 1.81 -0.64
CA TYR A 85 -10.29 2.71 0.36
C TYR A 85 -8.77 2.68 0.26
N LEU A 86 -8.17 3.83 -0.02
CA LEU A 86 -6.72 3.98 -0.03
C LEU A 86 -6.32 4.79 1.20
N GLY A 87 -5.35 4.29 1.98
CA GLY A 87 -4.84 4.95 3.19
C GLY A 87 -3.33 5.04 3.19
N ARG A 88 -2.77 5.88 4.08
CA ARG A 88 -1.34 5.97 4.34
C ARG A 88 -0.98 5.01 5.45
N ALA A 89 0.00 4.16 5.20
CA ALA A 89 0.44 3.15 6.14
C ALA A 89 1.82 3.52 6.72
N ALA A 90 1.97 3.35 8.03
CA ALA A 90 3.24 3.43 8.74
C ALA A 90 3.38 2.19 9.63
N VAL A 91 4.36 1.33 9.32
CA VAL A 91 4.58 0.06 10.00
C VAL A 91 6.01 0.01 10.51
N THR A 92 6.18 -0.37 11.78
CA THR A 92 7.49 -0.56 12.40
C THR A 92 7.76 -2.05 12.57
N ALA A 93 8.90 -2.49 12.05
CA ALA A 93 9.49 -3.79 12.33
C ALA A 93 10.47 -3.64 13.50
N ASP A 94 10.19 -4.29 14.63
CA ASP A 94 11.16 -4.46 15.71
C ASP A 94 11.86 -5.81 15.50
N PHE A 95 13.12 -5.74 15.09
CA PHE A 95 13.90 -6.92 14.75
C PHE A 95 14.39 -7.68 15.97
N ALA A 96 14.57 -7.00 17.12
CA ALA A 96 14.95 -7.66 18.36
C ALA A 96 13.77 -8.44 18.94
N ALA A 97 12.56 -7.87 18.87
CA ALA A 97 11.34 -8.54 19.33
C ALA A 97 10.76 -9.52 18.30
N GLY A 98 11.14 -9.40 17.02
CA GLY A 98 10.62 -10.25 15.93
C GLY A 98 9.16 -9.96 15.59
N VAL A 99 8.72 -8.70 15.73
CA VAL A 99 7.32 -8.29 15.56
C VAL A 99 7.15 -7.07 14.65
N LEU A 100 6.06 -7.05 13.90
CA LEU A 100 5.54 -5.90 13.18
C LEU A 100 4.34 -5.31 13.92
N SER A 101 4.29 -3.99 13.96
CA SER A 101 3.12 -3.23 14.40
C SER A 101 2.98 -1.96 13.58
N GLY A 102 1.76 -1.47 13.38
CA GLY A 102 1.58 -0.28 12.57
C GLY A 102 0.17 0.26 12.57
N ARG A 103 -0.01 1.31 11.79
CA ARG A 103 -1.28 2.00 11.62
C ARG A 103 -1.45 2.38 10.15
N VAL A 104 -2.69 2.33 9.70
CA VAL A 104 -3.12 2.90 8.44
C VAL A 104 -4.21 3.93 8.73
N ASP A 105 -4.04 5.15 8.23
CA ASP A 105 -4.97 6.25 8.42
C ASP A 105 -4.99 7.17 7.18
N ASP A 106 -5.58 8.36 7.34
CA ASP A 106 -5.75 9.36 6.28
C ASP A 106 -6.40 8.73 5.04
N TYR A 107 -7.58 8.13 5.15
CA TYR A 107 -8.18 7.39 4.05
C TYR A 107 -8.94 8.28 3.06
N VAL A 108 -8.90 7.88 1.78
CA VAL A 108 -9.84 8.34 0.75
C VAL A 108 -10.59 7.15 0.17
N TYR A 109 -11.85 7.37 -0.20
CA TYR A 109 -12.74 6.37 -0.75
C TYR A 109 -13.22 6.76 -2.14
N ALA A 110 -13.16 5.82 -3.07
CA ALA A 110 -13.86 5.88 -4.34
C ALA A 110 -15.02 4.87 -4.35
N ALA A 111 -16.19 5.32 -4.80
CA ALA A 111 -17.38 4.45 -4.89
C ALA A 111 -17.24 3.34 -5.95
N ASP A 112 -16.39 3.59 -6.94
CA ASP A 112 -16.00 2.65 -7.97
C ASP A 112 -14.59 3.01 -8.45
N SER A 113 -13.79 2.00 -8.75
CA SER A 113 -12.40 2.17 -9.19
C SER A 113 -12.02 1.09 -10.19
N ASP A 114 -11.05 1.43 -11.04
CA ASP A 114 -10.36 0.45 -11.87
C ASP A 114 -8.86 0.50 -11.57
N ASP A 115 -8.08 -0.20 -12.41
CA ASP A 115 -6.65 -0.19 -12.27
C ASP A 115 -6.08 1.24 -12.35
N ASP A 116 -6.66 2.13 -13.16
CA ASP A 116 -6.13 3.46 -13.47
C ASP A 116 -6.52 4.55 -12.47
N GLY A 117 -7.59 4.38 -11.70
CA GLY A 117 -7.98 5.33 -10.66
C GLY A 117 -9.44 5.26 -10.26
N ALA A 118 -9.95 6.39 -9.74
CA ALA A 118 -11.36 6.51 -9.40
C ALA A 118 -12.23 6.73 -10.65
N ILE A 119 -13.29 5.93 -10.81
CA ILE A 119 -14.32 6.15 -11.85
C ILE A 119 -15.45 7.03 -11.29
N GLY A 120 -15.65 7.02 -9.96
CA GLY A 120 -16.71 7.73 -9.26
C GLY A 120 -16.23 8.91 -8.39
N PRO A 121 -17.16 9.54 -7.65
CA PRO A 121 -16.81 10.59 -6.69
C PRO A 121 -15.88 10.03 -5.61
N VAL A 122 -14.85 10.80 -5.27
CA VAL A 122 -13.94 10.51 -4.18
C VAL A 122 -14.28 11.38 -2.98
N ARG A 123 -14.13 10.82 -1.78
CA ARG A 123 -14.30 11.55 -0.51
C ARG A 123 -13.31 11.09 0.55
N PRO A 124 -12.98 11.95 1.54
CA PRO A 124 -12.22 11.53 2.71
C PRO A 124 -13.02 10.57 3.57
N VAL A 125 -12.29 9.73 4.30
CA VAL A 125 -12.81 8.76 5.25
C VAL A 125 -12.07 8.90 6.57
N GLU A 126 -12.83 9.03 7.64
CA GLU A 126 -12.32 9.09 9.00
C GLU A 126 -12.06 7.67 9.55
N GLY A 127 -11.24 7.59 10.59
CA GLY A 127 -10.88 6.34 11.25
C GLY A 127 -9.48 5.87 10.90
N ALA A 128 -9.15 4.68 11.37
CA ALA A 128 -7.85 4.06 11.17
C ALA A 128 -7.95 2.55 11.35
N LEU A 129 -7.03 1.84 10.70
CA LEU A 129 -6.78 0.43 10.93
C LEU A 129 -5.46 0.26 11.66
N THR A 130 -5.41 -0.69 12.58
CA THR A 130 -4.21 -1.03 13.34
C THR A 130 -3.71 -2.39 12.89
N LEU A 131 -2.41 -2.48 12.62
CA LEU A 131 -1.74 -3.74 12.30
C LEU A 131 -1.08 -4.29 13.57
N THR A 132 -1.45 -5.52 13.93
CA THR A 132 -0.99 -6.25 15.12
C THR A 132 -0.59 -7.69 14.76
N GLY A 133 -0.08 -8.47 15.73
CA GLY A 133 0.15 -9.91 15.54
C GLY A 133 1.32 -10.31 14.63
N GLY A 134 2.02 -9.34 14.03
CA GLY A 134 3.05 -9.45 12.98
C GLY A 134 4.34 -10.20 13.31
N ASN A 135 4.24 -11.39 13.90
CA ASN A 135 5.39 -12.21 14.30
C ASN A 135 6.15 -12.68 13.06
N PHE A 136 7.48 -12.59 13.09
CA PHE A 136 8.30 -13.02 11.96
C PHE A 136 8.30 -14.53 11.86
N ALA A 137 8.05 -15.03 10.65
CA ALA A 137 7.98 -16.46 10.38
C ALA A 137 8.79 -16.77 9.11
N PRO A 138 9.52 -17.90 9.08
CA PRO A 138 10.12 -18.37 7.85
C PRO A 138 9.00 -18.81 6.88
N GLY A 139 8.98 -18.21 5.69
CA GLY A 139 8.13 -18.69 4.60
C GLY A 139 8.59 -20.05 4.05
N PRO A 140 7.85 -20.60 3.07
CA PRO A 140 8.22 -21.84 2.39
C PRO A 140 9.62 -21.75 1.80
N ALA A 141 10.39 -22.83 1.88
CA ALA A 141 11.71 -22.88 1.29
C ALA A 141 11.62 -22.72 -0.23
N GLY A 142 12.36 -21.75 -0.77
CA GLY A 142 12.51 -21.56 -2.21
C GLY A 142 13.55 -22.51 -2.82
N PRO A 143 13.79 -22.40 -4.14
CA PRO A 143 14.91 -23.06 -4.80
C PRO A 143 16.23 -22.79 -4.07
N GLY A 144 16.99 -23.84 -3.76
CA GLY A 144 18.24 -23.73 -2.99
C GLY A 144 18.09 -23.70 -1.47
N GLY A 145 16.88 -23.92 -0.93
CA GLY A 145 16.65 -24.13 0.50
C GLY A 145 16.61 -22.85 1.35
N ALA A 146 16.85 -21.69 0.75
CA ALA A 146 16.68 -20.40 1.42
C ALA A 146 15.20 -20.17 1.76
N ARG A 147 14.92 -19.73 2.99
CA ARG A 147 13.58 -19.38 3.45
C ARG A 147 13.41 -17.86 3.46
N PRO A 148 12.44 -17.31 2.73
CA PRO A 148 12.13 -15.90 2.80
C PRO A 148 11.64 -15.55 4.21
N ALA A 149 11.95 -14.34 4.65
CA ALA A 149 11.42 -13.76 5.86
C ALA A 149 10.00 -13.27 5.59
N GLY A 150 9.04 -13.96 6.20
CA GLY A 150 7.63 -13.63 6.17
C GLY A 150 7.12 -13.17 7.54
N PHE A 151 5.84 -12.89 7.60
CA PHE A 151 5.11 -12.64 8.83
C PHE A 151 3.62 -12.89 8.61
N ASP A 152 2.95 -13.23 9.70
CA ASP A 152 1.49 -13.27 9.79
C ASP A 152 1.07 -12.13 10.71
N ALA A 153 0.15 -11.28 10.27
CA ALA A 153 -0.35 -10.13 11.02
C ALA A 153 -1.88 -10.11 10.99
N ASN A 154 -2.48 -9.28 11.83
CA ASN A 154 -3.90 -8.94 11.77
C ASN A 154 -4.04 -7.43 11.57
N VAL A 155 -4.94 -7.02 10.69
CA VAL A 155 -5.35 -5.63 10.51
C VAL A 155 -6.80 -5.47 10.95
N ALA A 156 -7.04 -4.59 11.91
CA ALA A 156 -8.37 -4.37 12.45
C ALA A 156 -8.65 -2.90 12.74
N GLY A 157 -9.92 -2.50 12.62
CA GLY A 157 -10.36 -1.14 12.94
C GLY A 157 -11.70 -0.78 12.33
N THR A 158 -12.01 0.52 12.33
CA THR A 158 -13.25 1.05 11.77
C THR A 158 -12.96 2.29 10.95
N LEU A 159 -13.60 2.35 9.79
CA LEU A 159 -13.56 3.47 8.85
C LEU A 159 -14.97 4.05 8.70
N THR A 160 -15.09 5.37 8.67
CA THR A 160 -16.36 6.09 8.61
C THR A 160 -16.32 7.20 7.56
N GLY A 161 -17.26 7.20 6.63
CA GLY A 161 -17.34 8.23 5.57
C GLY A 161 -18.74 8.36 5.00
N GLY A 162 -19.29 9.58 5.01
CA GLY A 162 -20.68 9.82 4.62
C GLY A 162 -21.66 9.04 5.51
N ALA A 163 -22.50 8.19 4.91
CA ALA A 163 -23.45 7.32 5.62
C ALA A 163 -22.95 5.87 5.78
N GLN A 164 -21.65 5.62 5.60
CA GLN A 164 -21.06 4.28 5.67
C GLN A 164 -20.12 4.15 6.87
N ALA A 165 -20.25 3.04 7.59
CA ALA A 165 -19.28 2.53 8.54
C ALA A 165 -18.77 1.16 8.05
N VAL A 166 -17.46 0.99 8.03
CA VAL A 166 -16.78 -0.25 7.62
C VAL A 166 -15.94 -0.76 8.78
N VAL A 167 -16.26 -1.95 9.28
CA VAL A 167 -15.45 -2.65 10.29
C VAL A 167 -14.58 -3.68 9.58
N VAL A 168 -13.28 -3.65 9.84
CA VAL A 168 -12.29 -4.55 9.26
C VAL A 168 -11.67 -5.35 10.38
N ASP A 169 -11.52 -6.65 10.16
CA ASP A 169 -10.75 -7.58 11.00
C ASP A 169 -10.24 -8.71 10.08
N GLN A 170 -8.97 -8.64 9.68
CA GLN A 170 -8.41 -9.51 8.65
C GLN A 170 -7.00 -9.95 8.96
N ASP A 171 -6.72 -11.21 8.68
CA ASP A 171 -5.36 -11.74 8.71
C ASP A 171 -4.61 -11.35 7.43
N LEU A 172 -3.35 -10.98 7.60
CA LEU A 172 -2.42 -10.60 6.56
C LEU A 172 -1.25 -11.56 6.54
N ILE A 173 -0.87 -12.00 5.35
CA ILE A 173 0.37 -12.71 5.12
C ILE A 173 1.29 -11.76 4.35
N GLY A 174 2.51 -11.59 4.83
CA GLY A 174 3.46 -10.66 4.24
C GLY A 174 4.88 -11.17 4.16
N SER A 175 5.73 -10.36 3.54
CA SER A 175 7.15 -10.64 3.34
C SER A 175 7.99 -9.38 3.35
N PHE A 176 9.22 -9.52 3.83
CA PHE A 176 10.26 -8.49 3.69
C PHE A 176 10.90 -8.57 2.31
N LEU A 177 11.13 -7.41 1.71
CA LEU A 177 11.72 -7.27 0.38
C LEU A 177 13.06 -6.56 0.47
N GLY A 178 14.05 -7.05 -0.28
CA GLY A 178 15.42 -6.53 -0.28
C GLY A 178 16.40 -7.56 0.25
N ASN A 179 17.50 -7.77 -0.47
CA ASN A 179 18.54 -8.72 -0.08
C ASN A 179 19.90 -8.07 -0.42
N PRO A 180 20.86 -7.94 0.52
CA PRO A 180 21.01 -8.62 1.82
C PRO A 180 20.26 -8.02 3.01
N GLY A 181 19.34 -7.07 2.84
CA GLY A 181 18.58 -6.53 3.96
C GLY A 181 17.27 -5.90 3.52
N PRO A 182 16.29 -5.78 4.45
CA PRO A 182 14.96 -5.33 4.11
C PRO A 182 14.93 -3.83 3.78
N VAL A 183 14.36 -3.50 2.61
CA VAL A 183 14.09 -2.14 2.13
C VAL A 183 12.61 -1.88 1.88
N GLY A 184 11.78 -2.93 1.99
CA GLY A 184 10.34 -2.81 1.86
C GLY A 184 9.59 -3.97 2.48
N ILE A 185 8.28 -3.79 2.59
CA ILE A 185 7.32 -4.78 3.09
C ILE A 185 6.16 -4.84 2.11
N ALA A 186 5.75 -6.05 1.75
CA ALA A 186 4.49 -6.31 1.06
C ALA A 186 3.66 -7.28 1.89
N ALA A 187 2.37 -7.01 2.06
CA ALA A 187 1.44 -7.95 2.67
C ALA A 187 0.08 -7.85 2.02
N ALA A 188 -0.65 -8.96 2.02
CA ALA A 188 -2.01 -9.02 1.57
C ALA A 188 -2.82 -10.03 2.39
N GLY A 189 -4.13 -9.81 2.44
CA GLY A 189 -5.11 -10.69 3.04
C GLY A 189 -6.43 -10.58 2.31
N ALA A 190 -7.19 -11.66 2.29
CA ALA A 190 -8.56 -11.68 1.82
C ALA A 190 -9.45 -12.13 2.97
N GLY A 191 -10.61 -11.51 3.10
CA GLY A 191 -11.55 -11.79 4.18
C GLY A 191 -12.86 -11.04 4.00
N THR A 192 -13.55 -10.82 5.11
CA THR A 192 -14.78 -10.04 5.11
C THR A 192 -14.56 -8.68 5.78
N ALA A 193 -15.34 -7.70 5.35
CA ALA A 193 -15.51 -6.43 6.05
C ALA A 193 -17.01 -6.22 6.30
N VAL A 194 -17.38 -5.67 7.45
CA VAL A 194 -18.78 -5.38 7.77
C VAL A 194 -19.08 -3.95 7.39
N VAL A 195 -19.90 -3.75 6.35
CA VAL A 195 -20.31 -2.42 5.87
C VAL A 195 -21.77 -2.17 6.24
N ASN A 196 -22.02 -1.19 7.12
CA ASN A 196 -23.36 -0.89 7.62
C ASN A 196 -24.12 -2.13 8.15
N GLY A 197 -23.40 -3.08 8.75
CA GLY A 197 -23.96 -4.32 9.29
C GLY A 197 -24.11 -5.47 8.28
N VAL A 198 -23.67 -5.30 7.03
CA VAL A 198 -23.65 -6.35 6.00
C VAL A 198 -22.23 -6.82 5.77
N GLU A 199 -22.00 -8.14 5.78
CA GLU A 199 -20.69 -8.71 5.43
C GLU A 199 -20.44 -8.63 3.92
N GLU A 200 -19.27 -8.12 3.55
CA GLU A 200 -18.83 -7.97 2.17
C GLU A 200 -17.48 -8.66 1.99
N GLN A 201 -17.28 -9.26 0.81
CA GLN A 201 -15.95 -9.77 0.44
C GLN A 201 -14.99 -8.60 0.26
N SER A 202 -13.76 -8.81 0.73
CA SER A 202 -12.79 -7.73 0.77
C SER A 202 -11.37 -8.25 0.68
N VAL A 203 -10.51 -7.39 0.14
CA VAL A 203 -9.07 -7.64 0.01
C VAL A 203 -8.35 -6.46 0.63
N PHE A 204 -7.41 -6.75 1.53
CA PHE A 204 -6.49 -5.78 2.07
C PHE A 204 -5.09 -6.02 1.50
N ALA A 205 -4.43 -4.97 1.03
CA ALA A 205 -3.06 -5.02 0.56
C ALA A 205 -2.28 -3.80 1.04
N LEU A 206 -0.99 -3.97 1.31
CA LEU A 206 -0.08 -2.89 1.65
C LEU A 206 1.25 -3.03 0.94
N GLY A 207 1.79 -1.88 0.54
CA GLY A 207 3.10 -1.78 -0.10
C GLY A 207 3.94 -0.67 0.50
N LEU A 208 4.96 -1.05 1.27
CA LEU A 208 5.73 -0.11 2.10
C LEU A 208 7.20 -0.10 1.75
N ARG A 209 7.82 1.07 1.86
CA ARG A 209 9.24 1.31 1.64
C ARG A 209 9.85 1.95 2.88
N ARG A 210 11.12 1.64 3.12
CA ARG A 210 11.91 2.24 4.19
C ARG A 210 12.36 3.67 3.83
#